data_AF-A0A523WLC2-F1
#
_entry.id   AF-A0A523WLC2-F1
#
_cell.length_a   1.000
_cell.length_b   1.000
_cell.length_c   1.000
_cell.angle_alpha   90.00
_cell.angle_beta   90.00
_cell.angle_gamma   90.00
#
_symmetry.space_group_name_H-M   'P 1'
#
loop_
_entity.id
_entity.type
_entity.pdbx_description
1 polymer ?
#
loop_
_entity_poly.entity_id
_entity_poly.type
_entity_poly.pdbx_seq_one_letter_code
_entity_poly.pdbx_strand_id
1 'polypeptide(L)'
;MALSRERTYYKAVRRAVAALNSSTSVKEKLEVIVRGTARSMKAGTSLVLLDANRKKLIHSSSRGLPQFYLRKGVLDADVSLSEVITGQPVIIPEVAEDSRIQFPEIAAKAGIVSIVGIPVMLGGQAVGSLRIYTKERNEFSNRDINFVTTMANMAALAISGGLSPGEGEESGVIKRGDLVEATPLRKARSVTFAHPSEEEFARILDFYNIEWVYEPHSFLLRWEGERATEMFTPDFYLPGLDLYLELTTLKQSLVTEKNRKLRRLRELYPEVKVTLLYKKDYDHLLAKYGAGPLAQTRAHGISRVLYATSEINERVRALAGQISRDYADRRPVLVGVQRGFLCFMADLIRQITIPIDLDFMAISYYGGDDNSVVKITKDMDLNVAGRHVIMVEDIVDTGMTLNYILNHLRAKGPASLSVCTLLDRRVRRILDVPLDYIGFEVPDEFVVGYGLDYREEYRNLPFIGIPRIEKKPKRKISRQKD
;
A
#
# COMPACT_ATOMS: atom_id res chain seq x y z
N MET A 1 27.76 29.81 26.77
CA MET A 1 27.00 28.70 26.12
C MET A 1 25.69 29.15 25.46
N ALA A 2 24.91 30.08 26.01
CA ALA A 2 23.61 30.52 25.45
C ALA A 2 23.67 31.06 24.00
N LEU A 3 24.65 31.91 23.67
CA LEU A 3 24.87 32.47 22.32
C LEU A 3 25.18 31.40 21.24
N SER A 4 25.66 30.21 21.63
CA SER A 4 25.97 29.11 20.71
C SER A 4 24.71 28.32 20.31
N ARG A 5 23.79 28.12 21.26
CA ARG A 5 22.53 27.40 21.05
C ARG A 5 21.57 28.22 20.19
N GLU A 6 21.50 29.53 20.42
CA GLU A 6 20.69 30.47 19.64
C GLU A 6 21.13 30.54 18.16
N ARG A 7 22.44 30.61 17.91
CA ARG A 7 22.99 30.49 16.55
C ARG A 7 22.64 29.16 15.88
N THR A 8 22.51 28.09 16.65
CA THR A 8 22.15 26.76 16.14
C THR A 8 20.66 26.70 15.77
N TYR A 9 19.79 27.25 16.63
CA TYR A 9 18.35 27.35 16.36
C TYR A 9 18.07 28.23 15.15
N TYR A 10 18.69 29.40 15.09
CA TYR A 10 18.58 30.30 13.94
C TYR A 10 19.01 29.61 12.63
N LYS A 11 20.12 28.86 12.64
CA LYS A 11 20.57 28.10 11.45
C LYS A 11 19.57 27.02 11.03
N ALA A 12 18.94 26.33 11.99
CA ALA A 12 17.95 25.30 11.70
C ALA A 12 16.66 25.91 11.12
N VAL A 13 16.15 26.98 11.74
CA VAL A 13 15.00 27.77 11.24
C VAL A 13 15.28 28.27 9.83
N ARG A 14 16.43 28.90 9.58
CA ARG A 14 16.79 29.42 8.25
C ARG A 14 16.84 28.32 7.19
N ARG A 15 17.33 27.13 7.53
CA ARG A 15 17.35 25.97 6.63
C ARG A 15 15.95 25.43 6.35
N ALA A 16 15.10 25.36 7.38
CA ALA A 16 13.72 24.94 7.23
C ALA A 16 12.93 25.92 6.33
N VAL A 17 13.09 27.23 6.52
CA VAL A 17 12.50 28.25 5.64
C VAL A 17 13.01 28.13 4.20
N ALA A 18 14.31 27.95 4.00
CA ALA A 18 14.87 27.74 2.67
C ALA A 18 14.30 26.46 2.00
N ALA A 19 14.10 25.39 2.78
CA ALA A 19 13.46 24.18 2.27
C ALA A 19 11.98 24.41 1.94
N LEU A 20 11.22 25.13 2.78
CA LEU A 20 9.81 25.46 2.52
C LEU A 20 9.62 26.21 1.20
N ASN A 21 10.51 27.18 0.93
CA ASN A 21 10.50 28.01 -0.28
C ASN A 21 11.13 27.32 -1.50
N SER A 22 11.63 26.10 -1.36
CA SER A 22 12.14 25.32 -2.49
C SER A 22 11.03 24.51 -3.17
N SER A 23 11.28 24.13 -4.43
CA SER A 23 10.41 23.23 -5.21
C SER A 23 10.53 21.74 -4.80
N THR A 24 11.14 21.46 -3.64
CA THR A 24 11.27 20.09 -3.12
C THR A 24 9.93 19.53 -2.63
N SER A 25 9.87 18.22 -2.49
CA SER A 25 8.66 17.55 -2.02
C SER A 25 8.32 17.92 -0.56
N VAL A 26 7.04 17.84 -0.18
CA VAL A 26 6.60 18.01 1.22
C VAL A 26 7.40 17.10 2.16
N LYS A 27 7.68 15.86 1.73
CA LYS A 27 8.49 14.90 2.49
C LYS A 27 9.91 15.43 2.77
N GLU A 28 10.62 15.94 1.77
CA GLU A 28 11.97 16.48 1.95
C GLU A 28 11.96 17.70 2.86
N LYS A 29 10.93 18.56 2.74
CA LYS A 29 10.71 19.70 3.64
C LYS A 29 10.56 19.22 5.09
N LEU A 30 9.71 18.22 5.34
CA LEU A 30 9.51 17.62 6.66
C LEU A 30 10.78 16.95 7.20
N GLU A 31 11.56 16.26 6.35
CA GLU A 31 12.84 15.68 6.75
C GLU A 31 13.89 16.72 7.14
N VAL A 32 13.96 17.84 6.42
CA VAL A 32 14.85 18.97 6.76
C VAL A 32 14.46 19.54 8.12
N ILE A 33 13.16 19.67 8.38
CA ILE A 33 12.62 20.13 9.66
C ILE A 33 13.00 19.17 10.78
N VAL A 34 12.66 17.88 10.68
CA VAL A 34 12.99 16.87 11.71
C VAL A 34 14.49 16.76 11.96
N ARG A 35 15.30 16.77 10.91
CA ARG A 35 16.76 16.70 11.00
C ARG A 35 17.36 17.96 11.62
N GLY A 36 16.83 19.13 11.26
CA GLY A 36 17.21 20.41 11.84
C GLY A 36 16.91 20.46 13.34
N THR A 37 15.70 20.05 13.72
CA THR A 37 15.26 19.97 15.11
C THR A 37 16.12 19.00 15.92
N ALA A 38 16.33 17.76 15.44
CA ALA A 38 17.14 16.75 16.14
C ALA A 38 18.58 17.22 16.40
N ARG A 39 19.21 17.86 15.40
CA ARG A 39 20.58 18.38 15.50
C ARG A 39 20.66 19.55 16.49
N SER A 40 19.70 20.45 16.42
CA SER A 40 19.63 21.63 17.30
C SER A 40 19.37 21.25 18.75
N MET A 41 18.45 20.31 18.98
CA MET A 41 18.09 19.81 20.30
C MET A 41 19.09 18.80 20.86
N LYS A 42 20.00 18.27 20.02
CA LYS A 42 20.90 17.14 20.33
C LYS A 42 20.14 15.95 20.93
N ALA A 43 18.98 15.67 20.37
CA ALA A 43 17.99 14.76 20.94
C ALA A 43 17.36 13.90 19.83
N GLY A 44 16.76 12.79 20.24
CA GLY A 44 15.86 12.05 19.36
C GLY A 44 14.70 12.94 18.95
N THR A 45 14.24 12.86 17.71
CA THR A 45 13.09 13.64 17.23
C THR A 45 12.22 12.76 16.35
N SER A 46 10.91 12.88 16.49
CA SER A 46 9.94 12.20 15.64
C SER A 46 8.80 13.16 15.31
N LEU A 47 8.47 13.27 14.03
CA LEU A 47 7.23 13.86 13.56
C LEU A 47 6.25 12.72 13.28
N VAL A 48 5.04 12.85 13.80
CA VAL A 48 3.92 11.93 13.56
C VAL A 48 2.74 12.77 13.07
N LEU A 49 2.20 12.48 11.90
CA LEU A 49 0.98 13.10 11.39
C LEU A 49 -0.19 12.13 11.49
N LEU A 50 -1.36 12.64 11.82
CA LEU A 50 -2.58 11.87 12.01
C LEU A 50 -3.65 12.25 10.98
N ASP A 51 -4.48 11.28 10.60
CA ASP A 51 -5.63 11.46 9.70
C ASP A 51 -6.66 12.44 10.26
N ALA A 52 -7.59 12.87 9.41
CA ALA A 52 -8.64 13.82 9.79
C ALA A 52 -9.48 13.36 11.01
N ASN A 53 -9.48 12.05 11.29
CA ASN A 53 -10.16 11.44 12.43
C ASN A 53 -9.27 11.31 13.68
N ARG A 54 -8.03 11.80 13.64
CA ARG A 54 -7.02 11.75 14.72
C ARG A 54 -6.63 10.34 15.19
N LYS A 55 -6.89 9.31 14.36
CA LYS A 55 -6.70 7.90 14.75
C LYS A 55 -5.65 7.16 13.93
N LYS A 56 -5.33 7.61 12.70
CA LYS A 56 -4.41 6.89 11.80
C LYS A 56 -3.17 7.70 11.49
N LEU A 57 -2.01 7.05 11.45
CA LEU A 57 -0.74 7.69 11.13
C LEU A 57 -0.60 7.93 9.62
N ILE A 58 -0.59 9.20 9.17
CA ILE A 58 -0.39 9.59 7.76
C ILE A 58 1.10 9.64 7.40
N HIS A 59 1.96 10.04 8.34
CA HIS A 59 3.38 10.23 8.08
C HIS A 59 4.20 10.10 9.36
N SER A 60 5.34 9.41 9.26
CA SER A 60 6.36 9.40 10.30
C SER A 60 7.74 9.70 9.73
N SER A 61 8.41 10.72 10.26
CA SER A 61 9.84 10.95 10.03
C SER A 61 10.55 11.12 11.37
N SER A 62 11.69 10.45 11.55
CA SER A 62 12.38 10.44 12.83
C SER A 62 13.91 10.45 12.67
N ARG A 63 14.60 10.94 13.70
CA ARG A 63 16.05 11.02 13.74
C ARG A 63 16.56 10.86 15.16
N GLY A 64 17.68 10.16 15.34
CA GLY A 64 18.37 10.07 16.64
C GLY A 64 17.70 9.15 17.66
N LEU A 65 16.77 8.30 17.21
CA LEU A 65 16.10 7.29 18.02
C LEU A 65 16.55 5.87 17.61
N PRO A 66 16.71 4.93 18.55
CA PRO A 66 16.95 3.54 18.22
C PRO A 66 15.80 2.93 17.41
N GLN A 67 16.13 2.09 16.44
CA GLN A 67 15.15 1.49 15.53
C GLN A 67 14.09 0.66 16.28
N PHE A 68 14.45 0.00 17.39
CA PHE A 68 13.49 -0.73 18.23
C PHE A 68 12.47 0.19 18.93
N TYR A 69 12.86 1.42 19.26
CA TYR A 69 11.96 2.39 19.90
C TYR A 69 10.99 3.02 18.89
N LEU A 70 11.41 3.13 17.62
CA LEU A 70 10.54 3.55 16.52
C LEU A 70 9.51 2.46 16.15
N ARG A 71 9.79 1.20 16.47
CA ARG A 71 8.96 0.01 16.18
C ARG A 71 8.05 -0.42 17.35
N LYS A 72 7.86 0.45 18.35
CA LYS A 72 7.18 0.13 19.61
C LYS A 72 5.64 -0.01 19.53
N GLY A 73 5.03 0.16 18.35
CA GLY A 73 3.59 0.04 18.12
C GLY A 73 2.92 1.36 17.70
N VAL A 74 1.62 1.30 17.39
CA VAL A 74 0.77 2.48 17.14
C VAL A 74 0.54 3.19 18.47
N LEU A 75 0.91 4.47 18.54
CA LEU A 75 0.54 5.30 19.68
C LEU A 75 -0.97 5.54 19.61
N ASP A 76 -1.71 5.10 20.63
CA ASP A 76 -3.08 5.55 20.80
C ASP A 76 -3.02 7.07 21.00
N ALA A 77 -3.62 7.84 20.09
CA ALA A 77 -3.58 9.29 20.17
C ALA A 77 -4.27 9.79 21.44
N ASP A 78 -5.30 9.09 21.92
CA ASP A 78 -6.11 9.46 23.08
C ASP A 78 -5.36 9.21 24.41
N VAL A 79 -4.33 8.36 24.40
CA VAL A 79 -3.51 8.03 25.58
C VAL A 79 -2.14 8.69 25.51
N SER A 80 -1.48 8.54 24.36
CA SER A 80 -0.06 8.80 24.20
C SER A 80 0.25 10.11 23.52
N LEU A 81 -0.70 10.82 22.89
CA LEU A 81 -0.50 12.09 22.17
C LEU A 81 -1.32 13.24 22.78
N SER A 82 -1.21 13.44 24.09
CA SER A 82 -1.99 14.47 24.81
C SER A 82 -1.84 15.88 24.22
N GLU A 83 -0.72 16.21 23.59
CA GLU A 83 -0.52 17.48 22.89
C GLU A 83 -1.45 17.63 21.66
N VAL A 84 -1.81 16.54 21.00
CA VAL A 84 -2.75 16.54 19.88
C VAL A 84 -4.18 16.75 20.40
N ILE A 85 -4.52 16.11 21.52
CA ILE A 85 -5.84 16.25 22.15
C ILE A 85 -6.04 17.67 22.67
N THR A 86 -5.06 18.18 23.42
CA THR A 86 -5.13 19.49 24.07
C THR A 86 -4.83 20.64 23.12
N GLY A 87 -4.15 20.38 22.00
CA GLY A 87 -3.63 21.43 21.12
C GLY A 87 -2.52 22.27 21.78
N GLN A 88 -1.94 21.83 22.89
CA GLN A 88 -0.91 22.55 23.64
C GLN A 88 0.38 21.73 23.78
N PRO A 89 1.55 22.37 23.92
CA PRO A 89 2.79 21.70 24.30
C PRO A 89 2.63 20.83 25.54
N VAL A 90 3.11 19.59 25.47
CA VAL A 90 3.11 18.65 26.60
C VAL A 90 4.54 18.25 26.94
N ILE A 91 4.90 18.43 28.21
CA ILE A 91 6.21 18.08 28.75
C ILE A 91 6.05 16.87 29.67
N ILE A 92 6.92 15.90 29.47
CA ILE A 92 7.06 14.69 30.28
C ILE A 92 8.51 14.70 30.77
N PRO A 93 8.79 15.26 31.96
CA PRO A 93 10.15 15.43 32.47
C PRO A 93 10.76 14.09 32.94
N GLU A 94 9.90 13.13 33.31
CA GLU A 94 10.28 11.77 33.70
C GLU A 94 9.34 10.77 33.03
N VAL A 95 9.89 9.98 32.10
CA VAL A 95 9.12 9.03 31.27
C VAL A 95 8.79 7.76 32.02
N ALA A 96 9.61 7.35 32.99
CA ALA A 96 9.42 6.09 33.70
C ALA A 96 8.16 6.08 34.58
N GLU A 97 7.73 7.25 35.06
CA GLU A 97 6.65 7.40 36.04
C GLU A 97 5.38 8.05 35.47
N ASP A 98 5.39 8.46 34.19
CA ASP A 98 4.30 9.23 33.60
C ASP A 98 3.23 8.32 32.97
N SER A 99 2.00 8.41 33.49
CA SER A 99 0.83 7.64 33.02
C SER A 99 0.47 7.82 31.54
N ARG A 100 0.97 8.87 30.87
CA ARG A 100 0.77 9.11 29.42
C ARG A 100 1.74 8.32 28.55
N ILE A 101 2.68 7.60 29.16
CA ILE A 101 3.66 6.78 28.45
C ILE A 101 3.15 5.35 28.37
N GLN A 102 2.70 4.95 27.18
CA GLN A 102 2.18 3.60 26.91
C GLN A 102 3.24 2.49 26.92
N PHE A 103 4.53 2.84 26.72
CA PHE A 103 5.62 1.87 26.65
C PHE A 103 6.86 2.33 27.46
N PRO A 104 6.75 2.43 28.80
CA PRO A 104 7.80 3.01 29.64
C PRO A 104 9.09 2.16 29.62
N GLU A 105 8.97 0.84 29.63
CA GLU A 105 10.13 -0.07 29.58
C GLU A 105 10.92 0.03 28.26
N ILE A 106 10.21 0.18 27.14
CA ILE A 106 10.84 0.34 25.82
C ILE A 106 11.53 1.71 25.72
N ALA A 107 10.95 2.75 26.34
CA ALA A 107 11.56 4.07 26.45
C ALA A 107 12.82 4.03 27.32
N ALA A 108 12.77 3.37 28.47
CA ALA A 108 13.92 3.17 29.36
C ALA A 108 15.05 2.43 28.64
N LYS A 109 14.74 1.36 27.89
CA LYS A 109 15.74 0.64 27.08
C LYS A 109 16.34 1.50 25.97
N ALA A 110 15.57 2.42 25.40
CA ALA A 110 16.05 3.42 24.45
C ALA A 110 16.89 4.53 25.09
N GLY A 111 16.99 4.52 26.43
CA GLY A 111 17.65 5.53 27.23
C GLY A 111 16.90 6.85 27.19
N ILE A 112 15.58 6.85 27.05
CA ILE A 112 14.75 8.05 26.98
C ILE A 112 14.23 8.35 28.38
N VAL A 113 14.61 9.52 28.89
CA VAL A 113 14.27 9.98 30.24
C VAL A 113 13.20 11.07 30.19
N SER A 114 13.23 11.95 29.19
CA SER A 114 12.26 13.03 29.07
C SER A 114 11.78 13.23 27.63
N ILE A 115 10.55 13.69 27.49
CA ILE A 115 9.87 13.96 26.21
C ILE A 115 9.23 15.34 26.25
N VAL A 116 9.31 16.08 25.15
CA VAL A 116 8.37 17.18 24.87
C VAL A 116 7.66 16.89 23.55
N GLY A 117 6.33 16.92 23.58
CA GLY A 117 5.47 16.82 22.41
C GLY A 117 4.87 18.19 22.08
N ILE A 118 5.06 18.63 20.84
CA ILE A 118 4.50 19.89 20.34
C ILE A 118 3.51 19.57 19.24
N PRO A 119 2.26 20.08 19.31
CA PRO A 119 1.27 19.80 18.30
C PRO A 119 1.63 20.48 16.98
N VAL A 120 1.32 19.80 15.88
CA VAL A 120 1.37 20.36 14.53
C VAL A 120 -0.03 20.88 14.22
N MET A 121 -0.20 22.19 14.17
CA MET A 121 -1.50 22.84 14.03
C MET A 121 -1.77 23.26 12.58
N LEU A 122 -2.90 22.83 12.03
CA LEU A 122 -3.38 23.21 10.70
C LEU A 122 -4.85 23.63 10.78
N GLY A 123 -5.19 24.84 10.32
CA GLY A 123 -6.58 25.34 10.36
C GLY A 123 -7.21 25.36 11.76
N GLY A 124 -6.41 25.59 12.81
CA GLY A 124 -6.87 25.57 14.21
C GLY A 124 -7.04 24.17 14.82
N GLN A 125 -6.75 23.09 14.07
CA GLN A 125 -6.81 21.72 14.55
C GLN A 125 -5.41 21.09 14.63
N ALA A 126 -5.16 20.26 15.64
CA ALA A 126 -3.94 19.48 15.73
C ALA A 126 -4.02 18.28 14.77
N VAL A 127 -3.12 18.25 13.78
CA VAL A 127 -3.03 17.20 12.75
C VAL A 127 -1.85 16.26 12.96
N GLY A 128 -1.15 16.39 14.08
CA GLY A 128 0.03 15.58 14.39
C GLY A 128 0.83 16.15 15.55
N SER A 129 1.99 15.56 15.79
CA SER A 129 2.92 15.96 16.85
C SER A 129 4.37 15.88 16.38
N LEU A 130 5.16 16.89 16.75
CA LEU A 130 6.60 16.89 16.70
C LEU A 130 7.15 16.65 18.12
N ARG A 131 7.72 15.47 18.33
CA ARG A 131 8.24 15.00 19.63
C ARG A 131 9.74 15.01 19.71
N ILE A 132 10.28 15.45 20.84
CA ILE A 132 11.69 15.41 21.19
C ILE A 132 11.89 14.45 22.35
N TYR A 133 12.95 13.65 22.29
CA TYR A 133 13.27 12.60 23.26
C TYR A 133 14.71 12.78 23.73
N THR A 134 14.92 12.97 25.02
CA THR A 134 16.27 13.19 25.57
C THR A 134 16.66 12.10 26.56
N LYS A 135 17.98 11.89 26.70
CA LYS A 135 18.55 10.82 27.53
C LYS A 135 18.79 11.22 28.98
N GLU A 136 18.52 12.46 29.31
CA GLU A 136 18.68 13.03 30.64
C GLU A 136 17.37 13.73 31.00
N ARG A 137 17.18 14.00 32.29
CA ARG A 137 16.03 14.79 32.72
C ARG A 137 16.13 16.19 32.13
N ASN A 138 15.09 16.60 31.41
CA ASN A 138 15.04 17.90 30.75
C ASN A 138 13.63 18.45 30.86
N GLU A 139 13.50 19.61 31.50
CA GLU A 139 12.22 20.31 31.66
C GLU A 139 11.88 21.18 30.45
N PHE A 140 12.81 21.32 29.50
CA PHE A 140 12.72 22.15 28.30
C PHE A 140 12.46 23.62 28.61
N SER A 141 13.42 24.49 28.30
CA SER A 141 13.22 25.93 28.51
C SER A 141 12.13 26.48 27.58
N ASN A 142 11.53 27.62 27.93
CA ASN A 142 10.60 28.33 27.02
C ASN A 142 11.22 28.60 25.64
N ARG A 143 12.54 28.77 25.56
CA ARG A 143 13.25 28.93 24.29
C ARG A 143 13.27 27.65 23.47
N ASP A 144 13.42 26.50 24.11
CA ASP A 144 13.38 25.19 23.46
C ASP A 144 11.98 24.89 22.92
N ILE A 145 10.96 25.14 23.74
CA ILE A 145 9.56 24.99 23.35
C ILE A 145 9.25 25.91 22.17
N ASN A 146 9.59 27.20 22.25
CA ASN A 146 9.36 28.15 21.14
C ASN A 146 10.08 27.73 19.85
N PHE A 147 11.31 27.20 19.95
CA PHE A 147 12.04 26.69 18.79
C PHE A 147 11.33 25.48 18.17
N VAL A 148 10.95 24.48 18.97
CA VAL A 148 10.28 23.27 18.46
C VAL A 148 8.90 23.61 17.92
N THR A 149 8.15 24.52 18.56
CA THR A 149 6.89 25.08 18.03
C THR A 149 7.07 25.78 16.71
N THR A 150 8.14 26.57 16.55
CA THR A 150 8.47 27.18 15.25
C THR A 150 8.68 26.10 14.18
N MET A 151 9.40 25.03 14.51
CA MET A 151 9.64 23.91 13.59
C MET A 151 8.35 23.10 13.30
N ALA A 152 7.47 22.93 14.28
CA ALA A 152 6.16 22.28 14.12
C ALA A 152 5.22 23.10 13.23
N ASN A 153 5.20 24.42 13.38
CA ASN A 153 4.46 25.33 12.51
C ASN A 153 5.00 25.30 11.08
N MET A 154 6.32 25.20 10.91
CA MET A 154 6.92 24.99 9.58
C MET A 154 6.52 23.64 8.98
N ALA A 155 6.38 22.60 9.79
CA ALA A 155 5.87 21.31 9.31
C ALA A 155 4.42 21.44 8.85
N ALA A 156 3.58 22.16 9.62
CA ALA A 156 2.21 22.47 9.21
C ALA A 156 2.15 23.26 7.89
N LEU A 157 3.03 24.26 7.71
CA LEU A 157 3.12 25.04 6.47
C LEU A 157 3.62 24.20 5.29
N ALA A 158 4.55 23.27 5.51
CA ALA A 158 4.97 22.32 4.47
C ALA A 158 3.79 21.47 3.98
N ILE A 159 2.90 21.10 4.89
CA ILE A 159 1.68 20.32 4.61
C ILE A 159 0.63 21.20 3.91
N SER A 160 0.42 22.43 4.40
CA SER A 160 -0.57 23.37 3.86
C SER A 160 -0.20 23.90 2.48
N GLY A 161 1.09 24.12 2.20
CA GLY A 161 1.57 24.54 0.88
C GLY A 161 1.43 23.48 -0.22
N GLY A 162 1.07 22.24 0.15
CA GLY A 162 0.61 21.19 -0.79
C GLY A 162 -0.91 21.15 -0.99
N LEU A 163 -1.65 22.00 -0.27
CA LEU A 163 -3.10 22.16 -0.28
C LEU A 163 -3.40 23.66 -0.44
N SER A 164 -3.26 24.21 -1.65
CA SER A 164 -3.68 25.61 -1.88
C SER A 164 -5.18 25.77 -1.60
N PRO A 165 -5.61 26.69 -0.73
CA PRO A 165 -6.99 27.13 -0.64
C PRO A 165 -7.28 28.07 -1.82
N GLY A 166 -8.26 27.71 -2.64
CA GLY A 166 -8.91 28.65 -3.53
C GLY A 166 -9.78 29.62 -2.73
N GLU A 167 -9.46 30.90 -2.90
CA GLU A 167 -10.34 32.07 -2.86
C GLU A 167 -10.81 32.60 -1.50
N GLY A 168 -10.31 33.81 -1.17
CA GLY A 168 -11.12 34.85 -0.53
C GLY A 168 -11.75 35.71 -1.64
N GLU A 169 -13.08 35.83 -1.58
CA GLU A 169 -13.98 36.90 -2.03
C GLU A 169 -13.43 37.97 -3.01
N GLU A 170 -13.94 38.05 -4.25
CA GLU A 170 -15.11 38.85 -4.65
C GLU A 170 -15.23 38.98 -6.20
N SER A 171 -16.46 38.79 -6.70
CA SER A 171 -17.10 39.45 -7.86
C SER A 171 -16.44 39.52 -9.26
N GLY A 172 -17.03 38.84 -10.27
CA GLY A 172 -16.93 39.27 -11.69
C GLY A 172 -17.09 38.22 -12.80
N VAL A 173 -18.32 38.04 -13.31
CA VAL A 173 -18.75 37.76 -14.71
C VAL A 173 -17.76 37.13 -15.74
N ILE A 174 -18.07 35.88 -16.16
CA ILE A 174 -17.98 35.23 -17.51
C ILE A 174 -16.64 35.23 -18.30
N LYS A 175 -16.04 34.05 -18.59
CA LYS A 175 -16.11 33.22 -19.85
C LYS A 175 -14.95 32.20 -20.00
N ARG A 176 -15.31 31.03 -20.54
CA ARG A 176 -14.54 29.98 -21.26
C ARG A 176 -13.01 30.11 -21.38
N GLY A 177 -12.32 28.99 -21.12
CA GLY A 177 -11.09 28.63 -21.82
C GLY A 177 -10.07 27.90 -20.95
N ASP A 178 -9.83 26.65 -21.32
CA ASP A 178 -8.58 25.90 -21.14
C ASP A 178 -8.24 25.24 -19.78
N LEU A 179 -8.29 23.91 -19.88
CA LEU A 179 -7.73 22.89 -19.02
C LEU A 179 -6.22 23.10 -18.82
N VAL A 180 -5.75 23.01 -17.57
CA VAL A 180 -4.33 22.76 -17.28
C VAL A 180 -4.21 21.53 -16.37
N GLU A 181 -3.85 20.45 -17.04
CA GLU A 181 -3.04 19.29 -16.61
C GLU A 181 -2.92 18.97 -15.11
N ALA A 182 -3.49 17.83 -14.72
CA ALA A 182 -3.18 17.14 -13.49
C ALA A 182 -1.76 16.54 -13.57
N THR A 183 -0.80 17.19 -12.91
CA THR A 183 0.59 16.72 -12.80
C THR A 183 0.67 15.51 -11.86
N PRO A 184 1.24 14.36 -12.28
CA PRO A 184 1.32 13.16 -11.46
C PRO A 184 2.42 13.28 -10.39
N LEU A 185 2.04 13.22 -9.11
CA LEU A 185 2.94 13.07 -7.97
C LEU A 185 3.59 11.68 -7.99
N ARG A 186 4.82 11.56 -8.51
CA ARG A 186 5.70 10.40 -8.28
C ARG A 186 7.17 10.80 -8.16
N LYS A 187 7.81 10.47 -7.03
CA LYS A 187 9.00 9.60 -6.99
C LYS A 187 9.49 9.24 -5.57
N ALA A 188 9.70 7.93 -5.39
CA ALA A 188 10.71 7.18 -4.64
C ALA A 188 11.04 7.55 -3.17
N ARG A 189 10.63 6.67 -2.25
CA ARG A 189 11.09 6.59 -0.84
C ARG A 189 12.42 5.81 -0.77
N SER A 190 13.39 6.27 0.04
CA SER A 190 14.56 5.46 0.41
C SER A 190 14.25 4.55 1.60
N VAL A 191 13.56 3.44 1.33
CA VAL A 191 13.45 2.30 2.26
C VAL A 191 14.55 1.30 1.90
N THR A 192 15.38 0.90 2.87
CA THR A 192 16.35 -0.19 2.66
C THR A 192 15.66 -1.49 3.03
N PHE A 193 15.33 -2.28 2.02
CA PHE A 193 14.68 -3.58 2.19
C PHE A 193 15.70 -4.64 2.62
N ALA A 194 15.29 -5.53 3.51
CA ALA A 194 16.10 -6.65 3.97
C ALA A 194 16.28 -7.71 2.86
N HIS A 195 15.32 -7.81 1.93
CA HIS A 195 15.39 -8.73 0.81
C HIS A 195 14.92 -8.10 -0.53
N PRO A 196 15.55 -8.43 -1.68
CA PRO A 196 15.15 -7.89 -3.00
C PRO A 196 13.68 -8.13 -3.39
N SER A 197 13.08 -9.21 -2.90
CA SER A 197 11.64 -9.50 -3.14
C SER A 197 10.71 -8.55 -2.41
N GLU A 198 11.13 -8.01 -1.26
CA GLU A 198 10.33 -7.00 -0.54
C GLU A 198 10.38 -5.67 -1.30
N GLU A 199 11.55 -5.29 -1.81
CA GLU A 199 11.68 -4.09 -2.65
C GLU A 199 10.83 -4.18 -3.92
N GLU A 200 10.85 -5.33 -4.58
CA GLU A 200 10.04 -5.58 -5.77
C GLU A 200 8.54 -5.59 -5.45
N PHE A 201 8.13 -6.17 -4.31
CA PHE A 201 6.74 -6.11 -3.86
C PHE A 201 6.28 -4.68 -3.50
N ALA A 202 7.14 -3.90 -2.86
CA ALA A 202 6.88 -2.48 -2.57
C ALA A 202 6.65 -1.67 -3.84
N ARG A 203 7.44 -1.91 -4.90
CA ARG A 203 7.22 -1.31 -6.23
C ARG A 203 5.85 -1.65 -6.81
N ILE A 204 5.37 -2.88 -6.60
CA ILE A 204 4.04 -3.32 -7.03
C ILE A 204 2.94 -2.58 -6.25
N LEU A 205 3.08 -2.45 -4.93
CA LEU A 205 2.12 -1.71 -4.10
C LEU A 205 2.07 -0.21 -4.47
N ASP A 206 3.25 0.42 -4.60
CA ASP A 206 3.40 1.79 -5.11
C ASP A 206 2.79 1.96 -6.50
N PHE A 207 2.88 0.91 -7.33
CA PHE A 207 2.27 0.91 -8.63
C PHE A 207 0.74 1.06 -8.54
N TYR A 208 0.10 0.16 -7.79
CA TYR A 208 -1.35 0.12 -7.64
C TYR A 208 -1.92 1.25 -6.76
N ASN A 209 -1.07 2.18 -6.33
CA ASN A 209 -1.41 3.23 -5.36
C ASN A 209 -2.03 2.64 -4.07
N ILE A 210 -1.57 1.45 -3.70
CA ILE A 210 -1.95 0.81 -2.45
C ILE A 210 -1.01 1.38 -1.40
N GLU A 211 -1.56 2.07 -0.41
CA GLU A 211 -0.75 2.57 0.69
C GLU A 211 -0.11 1.41 1.46
N TRP A 212 1.17 1.55 1.78
CA TRP A 212 1.91 0.52 2.52
C TRP A 212 2.95 1.10 3.48
N VAL A 213 3.22 0.32 4.51
CA VAL A 213 4.26 0.52 5.53
C VAL A 213 5.13 -0.73 5.56
N TYR A 214 6.45 -0.58 5.48
CA TYR A 214 7.41 -1.69 5.57
C TYR A 214 7.83 -1.94 7.01
N GLU A 215 7.85 -3.21 7.44
CA GLU A 215 8.10 -3.66 8.82
C GLU A 215 7.36 -2.80 9.87
N PRO A 216 6.01 -2.73 9.77
CA PRO A 216 5.16 -1.81 10.54
C PRO A 216 5.38 -1.90 12.06
N HIS A 217 5.41 -3.12 12.61
CA HIS A 217 5.81 -3.41 13.99
C HIS A 217 5.94 -4.93 14.21
N SER A 218 6.53 -5.31 15.35
CA SER A 218 6.63 -6.71 15.79
C SER A 218 5.49 -7.10 16.74
N PHE A 219 5.02 -8.33 16.65
CA PHE A 219 4.07 -8.99 17.54
C PHE A 219 4.82 -9.94 18.48
N LEU A 220 4.44 -9.96 19.75
CA LEU A 220 5.08 -10.82 20.76
C LEU A 220 4.37 -12.16 20.81
N LEU A 221 5.10 -13.26 20.60
CA LEU A 221 4.50 -14.58 20.43
C LEU A 221 4.75 -15.54 21.61
N ARG A 222 5.82 -15.30 22.37
CA ARG A 222 6.16 -16.11 23.55
C ARG A 222 6.88 -15.27 24.60
N TRP A 223 6.56 -15.58 25.84
CA TRP A 223 7.13 -15.02 27.06
C TRP A 223 7.77 -16.14 27.87
N GLU A 224 8.92 -15.86 28.49
CA GLU A 224 9.47 -16.64 29.60
C GLU A 224 9.70 -15.68 30.76
N GLY A 225 8.86 -15.79 31.81
CA GLY A 225 8.75 -14.75 32.84
C GLY A 225 8.28 -13.42 32.22
N GLU A 226 8.99 -12.34 32.53
CA GLU A 226 8.71 -10.99 31.98
C GLU A 226 9.41 -10.72 30.64
N ARG A 227 10.18 -11.68 30.12
CA ARG A 227 10.97 -11.47 28.89
C ARG A 227 10.29 -12.11 27.69
N ALA A 228 10.03 -11.29 26.66
CA ALA A 228 9.63 -11.81 25.37
C ALA A 228 10.78 -12.61 24.72
N THR A 229 10.55 -13.89 24.45
CA THR A 229 11.53 -14.80 23.85
C THR A 229 11.30 -15.03 22.37
N GLU A 230 10.11 -14.71 21.86
CA GLU A 230 9.76 -14.90 20.45
C GLU A 230 8.90 -13.75 19.93
N MET A 231 9.26 -13.21 18.77
CA MET A 231 8.50 -12.15 18.09
C MET A 231 8.30 -12.49 16.61
N PHE A 232 7.32 -11.82 15.99
CA PHE A 232 7.06 -11.88 14.55
C PHE A 232 6.79 -10.49 14.00
N THR A 233 7.52 -10.09 12.96
CA THR A 233 7.35 -8.80 12.29
C THR A 233 6.86 -9.09 10.88
N PRO A 234 5.63 -8.70 10.51
CA PRO A 234 5.18 -8.77 9.13
C PRO A 234 6.03 -7.88 8.24
N ASP A 235 6.33 -8.31 7.02
CA ASP A 235 7.10 -7.52 6.06
C ASP A 235 6.39 -6.22 5.63
N PHE A 236 5.07 -6.23 5.47
CA PHE A 236 4.27 -5.06 5.07
C PHE A 236 2.98 -4.91 5.90
N TYR A 237 2.47 -3.69 5.98
CA TYR A 237 1.11 -3.38 6.39
C TYR A 237 0.45 -2.48 5.35
N LEU A 238 -0.79 -2.78 4.99
CA LEU A 238 -1.61 -2.05 4.04
C LEU A 238 -2.71 -1.30 4.81
N PRO A 239 -2.52 -0.01 5.16
CA PRO A 239 -3.43 0.71 6.06
C PRO A 239 -4.85 0.84 5.54
N GLY A 240 -5.02 0.97 4.22
CA GLY A 240 -6.33 1.04 3.59
C GLY A 240 -7.17 -0.24 3.75
N LEU A 241 -6.52 -1.36 4.09
CA LEU A 241 -7.15 -2.68 4.21
C LEU A 241 -7.09 -3.27 5.60
N ASP A 242 -6.37 -2.60 6.51
CA ASP A 242 -6.07 -3.12 7.84
C ASP A 242 -5.47 -4.54 7.74
N LEU A 243 -4.49 -4.71 6.85
CA LEU A 243 -3.93 -6.03 6.50
C LEU A 243 -2.41 -6.04 6.63
N TYR A 244 -1.90 -6.97 7.42
CA TYR A 244 -0.49 -7.30 7.52
C TYR A 244 -0.13 -8.39 6.51
N LEU A 245 0.98 -8.19 5.81
CA LEU A 245 1.48 -9.11 4.79
C LEU A 245 2.87 -9.57 5.16
N GLU A 246 3.08 -10.88 5.07
CA GLU A 246 4.38 -11.51 5.24
C GLU A 246 4.78 -12.19 3.93
N LEU A 247 5.96 -11.86 3.41
CA LEU A 247 6.55 -12.50 2.25
C LEU A 247 7.42 -13.69 2.69
N THR A 248 7.34 -14.81 1.96
CA THR A 248 8.26 -15.95 2.20
C THR A 248 9.21 -16.18 1.04
N THR A 249 10.48 -16.39 1.35
CA THR A 249 11.51 -16.81 0.39
C THR A 249 11.96 -18.26 0.65
N LEU A 250 12.52 -18.90 -0.38
CA LEU A 250 12.51 -20.34 -0.71
C LEU A 250 12.99 -21.43 0.28
N LYS A 251 13.43 -21.14 1.50
CA LYS A 251 13.88 -22.24 2.38
C LYS A 251 12.70 -22.83 3.16
N GLN A 252 12.37 -24.09 2.86
CA GLN A 252 11.26 -24.85 3.46
C GLN A 252 11.29 -24.90 5.01
N SER A 253 12.50 -24.83 5.61
CA SER A 253 12.70 -24.71 7.06
C SER A 253 12.21 -23.36 7.62
N LEU A 254 12.45 -22.25 6.91
CA LEU A 254 12.00 -20.91 7.29
C LEU A 254 10.48 -20.74 7.14
N VAL A 255 9.87 -21.43 6.17
CA VAL A 255 8.42 -21.43 5.98
C VAL A 255 7.70 -22.11 7.15
N THR A 256 8.26 -23.20 7.70
CA THR A 256 7.66 -23.92 8.83
C THR A 256 7.70 -23.06 10.10
N GLU A 257 8.81 -22.38 10.35
CA GLU A 257 8.94 -21.44 11.47
C GLU A 257 8.02 -20.22 11.29
N LYS A 258 7.98 -19.60 10.10
CA LYS A 258 7.05 -18.48 9.80
C LYS A 258 5.59 -18.90 9.98
N ASN A 259 5.20 -20.09 9.51
CA ASN A 259 3.85 -20.62 9.69
C ASN A 259 3.50 -20.88 11.16
N ARG A 260 4.45 -21.40 11.96
CA ARG A 260 4.26 -21.54 13.41
C ARG A 260 4.03 -20.18 14.06
N LYS A 261 4.85 -19.18 13.72
CA LYS A 261 4.74 -17.82 14.24
C LYS A 261 3.42 -17.15 13.84
N LEU A 262 2.98 -17.33 12.60
CA LEU A 262 1.69 -16.81 12.11
C LEU A 262 0.49 -17.46 12.80
N ARG A 263 0.51 -18.78 13.01
CA ARG A 263 -0.55 -19.45 13.79
C ARG A 263 -0.61 -18.89 15.20
N ARG A 264 0.56 -18.73 15.84
CA ARG A 264 0.64 -18.17 17.19
C ARG A 264 0.19 -16.71 17.24
N LEU A 265 0.51 -15.93 16.21
CA LEU A 265 0.02 -14.56 16.09
C LEU A 265 -1.50 -14.54 16.03
N ARG A 266 -2.11 -15.38 15.19
CA ARG A 266 -3.58 -15.45 15.07
C ARG A 266 -4.27 -15.94 16.35
N GLU A 267 -3.60 -16.76 17.15
CA GLU A 267 -4.10 -17.19 18.46
C GLU A 267 -4.04 -16.06 19.51
N LEU A 268 -2.95 -15.29 19.52
CA LEU A 268 -2.71 -14.24 20.52
C LEU A 268 -3.35 -12.89 20.15
N TYR A 269 -3.52 -12.63 18.86
CA TYR A 269 -4.02 -11.40 18.28
C TYR A 269 -5.07 -11.71 17.20
N PRO A 270 -6.25 -12.23 17.58
CA PRO A 270 -7.30 -12.64 16.63
C PRO A 270 -7.85 -11.48 15.79
N GLU A 271 -7.74 -10.24 16.28
CA GLU A 271 -8.12 -9.02 15.57
C GLU A 271 -7.17 -8.65 14.43
N VAL A 272 -5.94 -9.18 14.43
CA VAL A 272 -4.91 -8.85 13.44
C VAL A 272 -5.12 -9.68 12.19
N LYS A 273 -5.51 -9.00 11.11
CA LYS A 273 -5.58 -9.62 9.78
C LYS A 273 -4.16 -9.75 9.24
N VAL A 274 -3.65 -10.98 9.21
CA VAL A 274 -2.34 -11.28 8.64
C VAL A 274 -2.43 -12.36 7.57
N THR A 275 -1.82 -12.10 6.42
CA THR A 275 -1.75 -13.03 5.29
C THR A 275 -0.30 -13.31 4.90
N LEU A 276 -0.02 -14.58 4.63
CA LEU A 276 1.27 -15.04 4.14
C LEU A 276 1.24 -15.15 2.63
N LEU A 277 2.18 -14.50 1.95
CA LEU A 277 2.36 -14.61 0.52
C LEU A 277 3.50 -15.60 0.22
N TYR A 278 3.16 -16.75 -0.39
CA TYR A 278 4.17 -17.74 -0.71
C TYR A 278 5.00 -17.30 -1.91
N LYS A 279 6.28 -17.71 -1.99
CA LYS A 279 7.08 -17.47 -3.21
C LYS A 279 6.38 -18.00 -4.47
N LYS A 280 5.65 -19.11 -4.39
CA LYS A 280 4.88 -19.61 -5.53
C LYS A 280 3.82 -18.58 -5.98
N ASP A 281 3.10 -17.97 -5.05
CA ASP A 281 2.10 -16.92 -5.34
C ASP A 281 2.75 -15.66 -5.87
N TYR A 282 3.90 -15.29 -5.31
CA TYR A 282 4.75 -14.20 -5.76
C TYR A 282 5.28 -14.43 -7.19
N ASP A 283 5.90 -15.58 -7.45
CA ASP A 283 6.44 -15.94 -8.77
C ASP A 283 5.29 -16.07 -9.79
N HIS A 284 4.08 -16.48 -9.39
CA HIS A 284 2.90 -16.48 -10.26
C HIS A 284 2.35 -15.08 -10.53
N LEU A 285 2.33 -14.21 -9.52
CA LEU A 285 1.99 -12.80 -9.66
C LEU A 285 2.97 -12.15 -10.64
N LEU A 286 4.27 -12.33 -10.44
CA LEU A 286 5.31 -11.84 -11.34
C LEU A 286 5.21 -12.47 -12.74
N ALA A 287 4.95 -13.77 -12.87
CA ALA A 287 4.80 -14.43 -14.15
C ALA A 287 3.58 -13.92 -14.95
N LYS A 288 2.45 -13.61 -14.29
CA LYS A 288 1.30 -12.92 -14.91
C LYS A 288 1.71 -11.57 -15.51
N TYR A 289 2.76 -10.96 -14.97
CA TYR A 289 3.27 -9.65 -15.37
C TYR A 289 4.64 -9.71 -16.09
N GLY A 290 5.07 -10.89 -16.55
CA GLY A 290 6.30 -11.06 -17.34
C GLY A 290 7.62 -10.97 -16.57
N ALA A 291 7.61 -10.99 -15.23
CA ALA A 291 8.78 -10.88 -14.36
C ALA A 291 9.08 -12.19 -13.57
N GLY A 292 10.28 -12.30 -12.98
CA GLY A 292 10.66 -13.38 -12.06
C GLY A 292 11.20 -14.69 -12.68
N PRO A 293 11.71 -15.65 -11.86
CA PRO A 293 12.38 -16.87 -12.33
C PRO A 293 11.51 -17.80 -13.18
N LEU A 294 10.19 -17.78 -12.94
CA LEU A 294 9.21 -18.55 -13.72
C LEU A 294 8.94 -17.96 -15.11
N ALA A 295 9.33 -16.70 -15.38
CA ALA A 295 9.19 -16.06 -16.69
C ALA A 295 10.02 -16.74 -17.78
N GLN A 296 10.99 -17.60 -17.43
CA GLN A 296 11.89 -18.26 -18.38
C GLN A 296 11.55 -19.74 -18.67
N THR A 297 10.56 -20.34 -18.01
CA THR A 297 10.22 -21.77 -18.20
C THR A 297 9.21 -21.92 -19.34
N ARG A 298 9.37 -22.91 -20.23
CA ARG A 298 8.37 -23.26 -21.26
C ARG A 298 7.51 -24.40 -20.71
N ALA A 299 6.18 -24.25 -20.70
CA ALA A 299 5.28 -25.33 -20.30
C ALA A 299 5.15 -26.33 -21.46
N HIS A 300 5.02 -27.62 -21.15
CA HIS A 300 4.90 -28.70 -22.16
C HIS A 300 3.59 -29.46 -21.92
N GLY A 301 2.49 -28.93 -22.45
CA GLY A 301 1.17 -29.59 -22.48
C GLY A 301 0.26 -29.31 -21.28
N ILE A 302 -0.92 -29.94 -21.27
CA ILE A 302 -1.96 -29.80 -20.23
C ILE A 302 -1.92 -31.02 -19.31
N SER A 303 -1.86 -30.78 -17.99
CA SER A 303 -1.90 -31.82 -16.96
C SER A 303 -3.32 -32.31 -16.68
N ARG A 304 -4.29 -31.40 -16.62
CA ARG A 304 -5.70 -31.70 -16.32
C ARG A 304 -6.60 -30.60 -16.90
N VAL A 305 -7.76 -30.97 -17.44
CA VAL A 305 -8.83 -30.03 -17.78
C VAL A 305 -9.61 -29.72 -16.51
N LEU A 306 -9.75 -28.43 -16.18
CA LEU A 306 -10.48 -27.98 -14.99
C LEU A 306 -11.94 -27.64 -15.32
N TYR A 307 -12.18 -26.98 -16.46
CA TYR A 307 -13.51 -26.69 -16.97
C TYR A 307 -13.57 -26.96 -18.47
N ALA A 308 -14.46 -27.84 -18.88
CA ALA A 308 -14.71 -28.17 -20.27
C ALA A 308 -15.46 -27.04 -21.00
N THR A 309 -15.40 -27.05 -22.33
CA THR A 309 -16.05 -26.05 -23.19
C THR A 309 -17.56 -25.94 -22.92
N SER A 310 -18.25 -27.07 -22.69
CA SER A 310 -19.69 -27.08 -22.40
C SER A 310 -20.02 -26.38 -21.08
N GLU A 311 -19.22 -26.62 -20.04
CA GLU A 311 -19.39 -26.01 -18.71
C GLU A 311 -19.18 -24.50 -18.77
N ILE A 312 -18.14 -24.06 -19.50
CA ILE A 312 -17.87 -22.64 -19.73
C ILE A 312 -19.04 -21.98 -20.47
N ASN A 313 -19.51 -22.58 -21.56
CA ASN A 313 -20.63 -22.04 -22.35
C ASN A 313 -21.92 -21.92 -21.53
N GLU A 314 -22.24 -22.92 -20.71
CA GLU A 314 -23.41 -22.89 -19.83
C GLU A 314 -23.28 -21.78 -18.79
N ARG A 315 -22.10 -21.64 -18.17
CA ARG A 315 -21.88 -20.59 -17.17
C ARG A 315 -21.94 -19.20 -17.77
N VAL A 316 -21.32 -18.97 -18.93
CA VAL A 316 -21.35 -17.68 -19.65
C VAL A 316 -22.79 -17.31 -20.00
N ARG A 317 -23.60 -18.26 -20.48
CA ARG A 317 -25.03 -18.03 -20.76
C ARG A 317 -25.78 -17.60 -19.50
N ALA A 318 -25.52 -18.25 -18.36
CA ALA A 318 -26.15 -17.90 -17.09
C ALA A 318 -25.78 -16.47 -16.65
N LEU A 319 -24.49 -16.09 -16.76
CA LEU A 319 -24.02 -14.73 -16.45
C LEU A 319 -24.65 -13.68 -17.37
N ALA A 320 -24.68 -13.93 -18.68
CA ALA A 320 -25.30 -13.03 -19.64
C ALA A 320 -26.80 -12.84 -19.38
N GLY A 321 -27.50 -13.91 -18.99
CA GLY A 321 -28.90 -13.85 -18.59
C GLY A 321 -29.13 -13.04 -17.30
N GLN A 322 -28.21 -13.11 -16.33
CA GLN A 322 -28.24 -12.27 -15.13
C GLN A 322 -28.06 -10.79 -15.50
N ILE A 323 -26.98 -10.47 -16.22
CA ILE A 323 -26.69 -9.10 -16.67
C ILE A 323 -27.87 -8.51 -17.47
N SER A 324 -28.46 -9.28 -18.38
CA SER A 324 -29.57 -8.82 -19.21
C SER A 324 -30.83 -8.49 -18.39
N ARG A 325 -31.06 -9.18 -17.26
CA ARG A 325 -32.16 -8.87 -16.35
C ARG A 325 -31.86 -7.64 -15.49
N ASP A 326 -30.66 -7.58 -14.91
CA ASP A 326 -30.29 -6.53 -13.96
C ASP A 326 -30.18 -5.15 -14.63
N TYR A 327 -29.88 -5.14 -15.93
CA TYR A 327 -29.82 -3.94 -16.76
C TYR A 327 -30.94 -3.88 -17.81
N ALA A 328 -32.10 -4.49 -17.53
CA ALA A 328 -33.28 -4.34 -18.38
C ALA A 328 -33.56 -2.86 -18.68
N ASP A 329 -33.92 -2.55 -19.94
CA ASP A 329 -34.18 -1.20 -20.46
C ASP A 329 -33.01 -0.20 -20.32
N ARG A 330 -31.80 -0.68 -20.04
CA ARG A 330 -30.58 0.12 -19.97
C ARG A 330 -29.61 -0.28 -21.08
N ARG A 331 -28.58 0.56 -21.26
CA ARG A 331 -27.49 0.33 -22.23
C ARG A 331 -26.12 0.43 -21.54
N PRO A 332 -25.70 -0.60 -20.80
CA PRO A 332 -24.43 -0.56 -20.07
C PRO A 332 -23.23 -0.60 -21.02
N VAL A 333 -22.11 -0.06 -20.55
CA VAL A 333 -20.79 -0.16 -21.21
C VAL A 333 -20.06 -1.36 -20.62
N LEU A 334 -19.76 -2.35 -21.44
CA LEU A 334 -18.87 -3.45 -21.07
C LEU A 334 -17.43 -3.03 -21.35
N VAL A 335 -16.60 -3.02 -20.31
CA VAL A 335 -15.18 -2.66 -20.42
C VAL A 335 -14.30 -3.83 -20.02
N GLY A 336 -13.44 -4.28 -20.92
CA GLY A 336 -12.50 -5.35 -20.63
C GLY A 336 -11.05 -4.87 -20.59
N VAL A 337 -10.22 -5.53 -19.79
CA VAL A 337 -8.81 -5.15 -19.61
C VAL A 337 -7.90 -6.19 -20.24
N GLN A 338 -7.13 -5.76 -21.24
CA GLN A 338 -6.27 -6.64 -22.00
C GLN A 338 -5.27 -7.44 -21.13
N ARG A 339 -5.02 -8.72 -21.44
CA ARG A 339 -5.36 -9.44 -22.70
C ARG A 339 -6.27 -10.66 -22.57
N GLY A 340 -6.33 -11.34 -21.42
CA GLY A 340 -6.92 -12.69 -21.36
C GLY A 340 -8.46 -12.74 -21.38
N PHE A 341 -9.13 -11.62 -21.13
CA PHE A 341 -10.60 -11.53 -21.09
C PHE A 341 -11.29 -11.69 -22.46
N LEU A 342 -10.56 -11.63 -23.58
CA LEU A 342 -11.14 -11.51 -24.93
C LEU A 342 -12.12 -12.63 -25.28
N CYS A 343 -11.75 -13.90 -25.05
CA CYS A 343 -12.62 -15.05 -25.34
C CYS A 343 -13.90 -15.00 -24.50
N PHE A 344 -13.75 -14.73 -23.20
CA PHE A 344 -14.86 -14.60 -22.27
C PHE A 344 -15.81 -13.45 -22.66
N MET A 345 -15.27 -12.27 -22.94
CA MET A 345 -16.05 -11.13 -23.40
C MET A 345 -16.82 -11.45 -24.69
N ALA A 346 -16.15 -12.05 -25.68
CA ALA A 346 -16.77 -12.37 -26.96
C ALA A 346 -17.95 -13.34 -26.82
N ASP A 347 -17.86 -14.34 -25.95
CA ASP A 347 -18.96 -15.26 -25.72
C ASP A 347 -20.06 -14.65 -24.85
N LEU A 348 -19.69 -13.81 -23.87
CA LEU A 348 -20.63 -13.10 -23.02
C LEU A 348 -21.52 -12.16 -23.85
N ILE A 349 -20.93 -11.32 -24.72
CA ILE A 349 -21.70 -10.35 -25.53
C ILE A 349 -22.64 -11.03 -26.54
N ARG A 350 -22.31 -12.24 -27.02
CA ARG A 350 -23.19 -13.01 -27.92
C ARG A 350 -24.45 -13.52 -27.23
N GLN A 351 -24.42 -13.65 -25.90
CA GLN A 351 -25.52 -14.18 -25.09
C GLN A 351 -26.33 -13.07 -24.39
N ILE A 352 -25.82 -11.84 -24.32
CA ILE A 352 -26.54 -10.70 -23.74
C ILE A 352 -27.69 -10.29 -24.68
N THR A 353 -28.88 -10.09 -24.12
CA THR A 353 -30.11 -9.82 -24.90
C THR A 353 -30.56 -8.36 -24.88
N ILE A 354 -29.79 -7.48 -24.23
CA ILE A 354 -30.05 -6.03 -24.17
C ILE A 354 -29.01 -5.26 -25.00
N PRO A 355 -29.31 -4.02 -25.42
CA PRO A 355 -28.31 -3.16 -26.06
C PRO A 355 -27.11 -2.92 -25.12
N ILE A 356 -25.90 -3.02 -25.65
CA ILE A 356 -24.66 -2.70 -24.93
C ILE A 356 -23.79 -1.75 -25.76
N ASP A 357 -22.88 -1.06 -25.08
CA ASP A 357 -21.67 -0.51 -25.69
C ASP A 357 -20.45 -1.30 -25.20
N LEU A 358 -19.37 -1.28 -25.97
CA LEU A 358 -18.18 -2.08 -25.71
C LEU A 358 -16.93 -1.21 -25.82
N ASP A 359 -16.03 -1.35 -24.85
CA ASP A 359 -14.75 -0.65 -24.83
C ASP A 359 -13.67 -1.50 -24.17
N PHE A 360 -12.41 -1.09 -24.33
CA PHE A 360 -11.26 -1.85 -23.86
C PHE A 360 -10.19 -0.95 -23.29
N MET A 361 -9.62 -1.39 -22.17
CA MET A 361 -8.43 -0.79 -21.58
C MET A 361 -7.24 -1.74 -21.74
N ALA A 362 -6.04 -1.18 -21.78
CA ALA A 362 -4.80 -1.95 -21.72
C ALA A 362 -3.89 -1.39 -20.64
N ILE A 363 -3.27 -2.31 -19.90
CA ILE A 363 -2.22 -2.02 -18.93
C ILE A 363 -0.97 -2.78 -19.35
N SER A 364 0.20 -2.15 -19.29
CA SER A 364 1.47 -2.84 -19.53
C SER A 364 2.29 -2.95 -18.26
N TYR A 365 2.94 -4.10 -18.11
CA TYR A 365 4.02 -4.35 -17.15
C TYR A 365 5.28 -4.52 -18.00
N TYR A 366 6.11 -3.48 -18.09
CA TYR A 366 7.41 -3.66 -18.73
C TYR A 366 8.36 -4.32 -17.74
N GLY A 367 8.58 -5.62 -17.93
CA GLY A 367 9.69 -6.38 -17.35
C GLY A 367 10.89 -6.31 -18.29
N GLY A 368 11.95 -5.64 -17.83
CA GLY A 368 13.22 -5.45 -18.53
C GLY A 368 13.96 -4.29 -17.86
N ASP A 369 15.27 -4.43 -17.68
CA ASP A 369 16.15 -3.60 -16.84
C ASP A 369 15.77 -2.10 -16.74
N ASP A 370 15.75 -1.59 -15.50
CA ASP A 370 15.42 -0.25 -15.01
C ASP A 370 13.93 0.20 -15.03
N ASN A 371 13.37 0.29 -13.81
CA ASN A 371 12.08 0.90 -13.47
C ASN A 371 10.83 0.35 -14.20
N SER A 372 10.46 -0.88 -13.84
CA SER A 372 9.19 -1.52 -14.17
C SER A 372 8.00 -0.83 -13.49
N VAL A 373 7.60 0.34 -14.01
CA VAL A 373 6.37 1.02 -13.65
C VAL A 373 5.29 0.58 -14.63
N VAL A 374 4.24 -0.08 -14.12
CA VAL A 374 3.08 -0.42 -14.94
C VAL A 374 2.29 0.85 -15.27
N LYS A 375 1.68 0.89 -16.46
CA LYS A 375 1.00 2.09 -16.99
C LYS A 375 -0.26 1.66 -17.72
N ILE A 376 -1.35 2.44 -17.61
CA ILE A 376 -2.47 2.34 -18.55
C ILE A 376 -1.93 2.77 -19.91
N THR A 377 -1.73 1.82 -20.81
CA THR A 377 -1.23 2.05 -22.16
C THR A 377 -2.34 2.42 -23.12
N LYS A 378 -3.56 1.98 -22.83
CA LYS A 378 -4.79 2.41 -23.50
C LYS A 378 -5.88 2.62 -22.47
N ASP A 379 -6.45 3.82 -22.44
CA ASP A 379 -7.65 4.13 -21.66
C ASP A 379 -8.92 3.96 -22.51
N MET A 380 -10.09 4.04 -21.88
CA MET A 380 -11.40 4.00 -22.55
C MET A 380 -11.56 5.15 -23.55
N ASP A 381 -12.15 4.84 -24.70
CA ASP A 381 -12.53 5.80 -25.73
C ASP A 381 -13.91 6.41 -25.45
N LEU A 382 -14.81 5.66 -24.81
CA LEU A 382 -16.17 6.10 -24.47
C LEU A 382 -16.21 6.96 -23.21
N ASN A 383 -17.06 7.99 -23.22
CA ASN A 383 -17.42 8.70 -22.00
C ASN A 383 -18.41 7.86 -21.18
N VAL A 384 -18.00 7.54 -19.95
CA VAL A 384 -18.77 6.72 -19.00
C VAL A 384 -19.51 7.52 -17.94
N ALA A 385 -19.38 8.85 -17.92
CA ALA A 385 -20.06 9.69 -16.94
C ALA A 385 -21.58 9.50 -16.99
N GLY A 386 -22.20 9.21 -15.84
CA GLY A 386 -23.63 8.94 -15.73
C GLY A 386 -24.09 7.63 -16.39
N ARG A 387 -23.18 6.77 -16.83
CA ARG A 387 -23.51 5.48 -17.47
C ARG A 387 -23.32 4.29 -16.54
N HIS A 388 -24.03 3.21 -16.80
CA HIS A 388 -23.77 1.93 -16.15
C HIS A 388 -22.56 1.25 -16.80
N VAL A 389 -21.55 0.90 -16.00
CA VAL A 389 -20.32 0.26 -16.48
C VAL A 389 -20.20 -1.12 -15.86
N ILE A 390 -19.91 -2.12 -16.68
CA ILE A 390 -19.63 -3.50 -16.27
C ILE A 390 -18.20 -3.83 -16.70
N MET A 391 -17.31 -3.95 -15.73
CA MET A 391 -15.94 -4.39 -15.98
C MET A 391 -15.92 -5.91 -16.16
N VAL A 392 -15.30 -6.40 -17.23
CA VAL A 392 -15.23 -7.82 -17.58
C VAL A 392 -13.78 -8.31 -17.52
N GLU A 393 -13.50 -9.21 -16.57
CA GLU A 393 -12.16 -9.72 -16.28
C GLU A 393 -12.09 -11.25 -16.46
N ASP A 394 -10.96 -11.77 -16.96
CA ASP A 394 -10.72 -13.21 -17.07
C ASP A 394 -10.54 -13.88 -15.70
N ILE A 395 -9.68 -13.32 -14.85
CA ILE A 395 -9.37 -13.88 -13.53
C ILE A 395 -9.02 -12.81 -12.51
N VAL A 396 -9.77 -12.78 -11.41
CA VAL A 396 -9.44 -11.95 -10.24
C VAL A 396 -8.62 -12.78 -9.26
N ASP A 397 -7.30 -12.52 -9.23
CA ASP A 397 -6.35 -13.20 -8.33
C ASP A 397 -6.18 -12.43 -7.01
N THR A 398 -5.22 -11.50 -6.90
CA THR A 398 -4.99 -10.73 -5.67
C THR A 398 -6.00 -9.61 -5.45
N GLY A 399 -6.68 -9.15 -6.50
CA GLY A 399 -7.60 -8.00 -6.47
C GLY A 399 -6.92 -6.64 -6.69
N MET A 400 -5.59 -6.59 -6.77
CA MET A 400 -4.83 -5.32 -6.94
C MET A 400 -5.11 -4.62 -8.26
N THR A 401 -4.97 -5.34 -9.38
CA THR A 401 -5.25 -4.79 -10.71
C THR A 401 -6.70 -4.31 -10.82
N LEU A 402 -7.63 -5.15 -10.34
CA LEU A 402 -9.05 -4.82 -10.35
C LEU A 402 -9.33 -3.55 -9.57
N ASN A 403 -8.86 -3.43 -8.32
CA ASN A 403 -9.07 -2.24 -7.49
C ASN A 403 -8.51 -0.96 -8.15
N TYR A 404 -7.31 -1.04 -8.74
CA TYR A 404 -6.70 0.09 -9.44
C TYR A 404 -7.58 0.58 -10.61
N ILE A 405 -8.08 -0.34 -11.42
CA ILE A 405 -8.91 0.00 -12.58
C ILE A 405 -10.28 0.50 -12.14
N LEU A 406 -10.88 -0.10 -11.12
CA LEU A 406 -12.14 0.40 -10.57
C LEU A 406 -12.02 1.81 -10.01
N ASN A 407 -10.92 2.15 -9.33
CA ASN A 407 -10.70 3.51 -8.86
C ASN A 407 -10.54 4.50 -10.02
N HIS A 408 -9.81 4.12 -11.07
CA HIS A 408 -9.70 4.91 -12.31
C HIS A 408 -11.05 5.14 -12.98
N LEU A 409 -11.91 4.11 -13.04
CA LEU A 409 -13.25 4.21 -13.63
C LEU A 409 -14.22 5.01 -12.75
N ARG A 410 -14.17 4.85 -11.43
CA ARG A 410 -15.00 5.63 -10.48
C ARG A 410 -14.75 7.13 -10.61
N ALA A 411 -13.48 7.53 -10.81
CA ALA A 411 -13.12 8.93 -11.02
C ALA A 411 -13.76 9.56 -12.26
N LYS A 412 -14.22 8.74 -13.24
CA LYS A 412 -14.94 9.20 -14.43
C LYS A 412 -16.46 9.39 -14.21
N GLY A 413 -16.95 9.17 -12.99
CA GLY A 413 -18.34 9.43 -12.58
C GLY A 413 -19.43 8.55 -13.22
N PRO A 414 -19.27 7.21 -13.32
CA PRO A 414 -20.34 6.34 -13.83
C PRO A 414 -21.56 6.32 -12.88
N ALA A 415 -22.76 6.06 -13.42
CA ALA A 415 -23.98 5.89 -12.62
C ALA A 415 -23.96 4.60 -11.79
N SER A 416 -23.31 3.55 -12.28
CA SER A 416 -22.96 2.37 -11.50
C SER A 416 -21.70 1.72 -12.06
N LEU A 417 -20.97 1.00 -11.20
CA LEU A 417 -19.81 0.22 -11.60
C LEU A 417 -19.91 -1.17 -10.99
N SER A 418 -19.99 -2.19 -11.85
CA SER A 418 -20.08 -3.60 -11.47
C SER A 418 -18.96 -4.41 -12.10
N VAL A 419 -18.64 -5.57 -11.52
CA VAL A 419 -17.58 -6.47 -11.96
C VAL A 419 -18.15 -7.83 -12.34
N CYS A 420 -17.89 -8.24 -13.57
CA CYS A 420 -18.09 -9.58 -14.07
C CYS A 420 -16.73 -10.25 -14.28
N THR A 421 -16.49 -11.39 -13.62
CA THR A 421 -15.27 -12.16 -13.83
C THR A 421 -15.56 -13.60 -14.19
N LEU A 422 -14.78 -14.17 -15.09
CA LEU A 422 -14.86 -15.60 -15.37
C LEU A 422 -14.36 -16.42 -14.20
N LEU A 423 -13.20 -16.08 -13.61
CA LEU A 423 -12.57 -16.86 -12.54
C LEU A 423 -12.28 -16.01 -11.29
N ASP A 424 -12.74 -16.46 -10.13
CA ASP A 424 -12.47 -15.86 -8.83
C ASP A 424 -11.53 -16.76 -8.00
N ARG A 425 -10.29 -16.33 -7.78
CA ARG A 425 -9.32 -17.07 -6.96
C ARG A 425 -9.29 -16.50 -5.54
N ARG A 426 -10.35 -16.75 -4.77
CA ARG A 426 -10.52 -16.23 -3.41
C ARG A 426 -9.38 -16.54 -2.46
N VAL A 427 -8.78 -17.73 -2.60
CA VAL A 427 -7.67 -18.20 -1.75
C VAL A 427 -6.43 -17.30 -1.77
N ARG A 428 -6.26 -16.44 -2.79
CA ARG A 428 -5.15 -15.48 -2.92
C ARG A 428 -5.58 -14.01 -2.77
N ARG A 429 -6.83 -13.76 -2.38
CA ARG A 429 -7.42 -12.42 -2.24
C ARG A 429 -6.60 -11.61 -1.22
N ILE A 430 -6.02 -10.50 -1.68
CA ILE A 430 -5.36 -9.51 -0.81
C ILE A 430 -6.29 -8.31 -0.63
N LEU A 431 -6.86 -7.85 -1.73
CA LEU A 431 -7.83 -6.75 -1.78
C LEU A 431 -9.22 -7.32 -1.98
N ASP A 432 -10.09 -7.19 -0.99
CA ASP A 432 -11.48 -7.56 -1.13
C ASP A 432 -12.21 -6.51 -1.97
N VAL A 433 -12.57 -6.91 -3.19
CA VAL A 433 -13.25 -6.07 -4.17
C VAL A 433 -14.58 -6.74 -4.49
N PRO A 434 -15.72 -6.02 -4.39
CA PRO A 434 -17.02 -6.58 -4.74
C PRO A 434 -17.03 -7.15 -6.16
N LEU A 435 -17.46 -8.41 -6.28
CA LEU A 435 -17.65 -9.09 -7.56
C LEU A 435 -19.14 -9.41 -7.70
N ASP A 436 -19.79 -8.84 -8.73
CA ASP A 436 -21.24 -8.95 -8.91
C ASP A 436 -21.61 -10.21 -9.69
N TYR A 437 -20.81 -10.57 -10.70
CA TYR A 437 -21.07 -11.71 -11.60
C TYR A 437 -19.84 -12.61 -11.68
N ILE A 438 -19.85 -13.75 -10.97
CA ILE A 438 -18.70 -14.66 -10.86
C ILE A 438 -18.95 -15.91 -11.68
N GLY A 439 -18.11 -16.23 -12.66
CA GLY A 439 -18.20 -17.47 -13.42
C GLY A 439 -17.91 -18.69 -12.54
N PHE A 440 -16.66 -18.88 -12.16
CA PHE A 440 -16.21 -20.01 -11.36
C PHE A 440 -15.31 -19.55 -10.22
N GLU A 441 -15.50 -20.11 -9.04
CA GLU A 441 -14.47 -20.04 -8.01
C GLU A 441 -13.37 -21.08 -8.31
N VAL A 442 -12.10 -20.69 -8.22
CA VAL A 442 -10.98 -21.57 -8.59
C VAL A 442 -10.02 -21.83 -7.43
N PRO A 443 -9.45 -23.06 -7.33
CA PRO A 443 -8.44 -23.39 -6.34
C PRO A 443 -7.11 -22.67 -6.61
N ASP A 444 -6.14 -22.86 -5.70
CA ASP A 444 -4.78 -22.32 -5.82
C ASP A 444 -3.91 -23.04 -6.89
N GLU A 445 -4.41 -23.09 -8.12
CA GLU A 445 -3.78 -23.77 -9.25
C GLU A 445 -3.59 -22.80 -10.42
N PHE A 446 -2.44 -22.85 -11.09
CA PHE A 446 -2.22 -22.02 -12.26
C PHE A 446 -3.02 -22.59 -13.44
N VAL A 447 -3.79 -21.73 -14.12
CA VAL A 447 -4.74 -22.13 -15.17
C VAL A 447 -4.44 -21.42 -16.48
N VAL A 448 -4.71 -22.09 -17.60
CA VAL A 448 -4.54 -21.61 -18.97
C VAL A 448 -5.73 -22.03 -19.83
N GLY A 449 -5.84 -21.44 -21.02
CA GLY A 449 -6.93 -21.74 -21.95
C GLY A 449 -8.11 -20.80 -21.80
N TYR A 450 -8.96 -20.78 -22.83
CA TYR A 450 -10.09 -19.87 -22.93
C TYR A 450 -9.69 -18.39 -22.75
N GLY A 451 -8.65 -17.96 -23.46
CA GLY A 451 -8.08 -16.61 -23.39
C GLY A 451 -6.96 -16.43 -22.36
N LEU A 452 -6.94 -17.25 -21.29
CA LEU A 452 -5.86 -17.27 -20.30
C LEU A 452 -4.58 -17.85 -20.89
N ASP A 453 -3.43 -17.28 -20.53
CA ASP A 453 -2.13 -17.70 -21.08
C ASP A 453 -1.10 -18.11 -20.04
N TYR A 454 -0.07 -18.77 -20.57
CA TYR A 454 1.24 -18.81 -19.95
C TYR A 454 2.27 -18.37 -20.98
N ARG A 455 2.82 -17.16 -20.82
CA ARG A 455 3.81 -16.57 -21.75
C ARG A 455 3.29 -16.47 -23.18
N GLU A 456 2.06 -16.00 -23.34
CA GLU A 456 1.33 -15.89 -24.62
C GLU A 456 0.96 -17.23 -25.28
N GLU A 457 1.26 -18.37 -24.66
CA GLU A 457 0.80 -19.69 -25.14
C GLU A 457 -0.55 -20.07 -24.51
N TYR A 458 -1.22 -21.09 -25.08
CA TYR A 458 -2.44 -21.73 -24.57
C TYR A 458 -3.75 -20.93 -24.66
N ARG A 459 -3.73 -19.64 -25.02
CA ARG A 459 -4.95 -18.78 -25.13
C ARG A 459 -6.06 -19.41 -25.98
N ASN A 460 -5.67 -20.11 -27.05
CA ASN A 460 -6.57 -20.68 -28.05
C ASN A 460 -7.26 -21.99 -27.63
N LEU A 461 -6.94 -22.54 -26.47
CA LEU A 461 -7.61 -23.76 -26.00
C LEU A 461 -9.09 -23.47 -25.68
N PRO A 462 -10.02 -24.33 -26.10
CA PRO A 462 -11.46 -24.08 -25.91
C PRO A 462 -11.96 -24.42 -24.49
N PHE A 463 -11.05 -24.80 -23.60
CA PHE A 463 -11.32 -25.22 -22.23
C PHE A 463 -10.32 -24.54 -21.29
N ILE A 464 -10.60 -24.53 -19.99
CA ILE A 464 -9.65 -24.07 -18.96
C ILE A 464 -8.98 -25.30 -18.36
N GLY A 465 -7.65 -25.30 -18.31
CA GLY A 465 -6.86 -26.41 -17.82
C GLY A 465 -5.62 -25.97 -17.05
N ILE A 466 -4.95 -26.94 -16.43
CA ILE A 466 -3.72 -26.74 -15.67
C ILE A 466 -2.56 -27.17 -16.56
N PRO A 467 -1.56 -26.31 -16.85
CA PRO A 467 -0.43 -26.68 -17.68
C PRO A 467 0.54 -27.59 -16.92
N ARG A 468 1.26 -28.44 -17.64
CA ARG A 468 2.38 -29.22 -17.11
C ARG A 468 3.65 -28.34 -17.12
N ILE A 469 4.09 -27.93 -15.93
CA ILE A 469 5.29 -27.09 -15.74
C ILE A 469 6.44 -27.98 -15.24
N GLU A 470 7.40 -28.31 -16.10
CA GLU A 470 8.61 -29.04 -15.70
C GLU A 470 9.60 -28.11 -14.98
N LYS A 471 10.01 -28.47 -13.76
CA LYS A 471 11.08 -27.75 -13.05
C LYS A 471 12.43 -28.15 -13.67
N LYS A 472 13.23 -27.18 -14.17
CA LYS A 472 14.60 -27.44 -14.61
C LYS A 472 15.38 -28.21 -13.51
N PRO A 473 16.08 -29.31 -13.84
CA PRO A 473 16.86 -30.05 -12.85
C PRO A 473 17.98 -29.15 -12.29
N LYS A 474 18.18 -29.18 -10.97
CA LYS A 474 19.31 -28.50 -10.31
C LYS A 474 20.60 -29.05 -10.91
N ARG A 475 21.41 -28.18 -11.54
CA ARG A 475 22.80 -28.52 -11.91
C ARG A 475 23.51 -29.00 -10.63
N LYS A 476 23.87 -30.28 -10.58
CA LYS A 476 24.79 -30.80 -9.56
C LYS A 476 26.10 -30.05 -9.73
N ILE A 477 26.48 -29.25 -8.74
CA ILE A 477 27.84 -28.75 -8.63
C ILE A 477 28.70 -29.99 -8.36
N SER A 478 29.42 -30.45 -9.37
CA SER A 478 30.46 -31.45 -9.21
C SER A 478 31.51 -30.86 -8.28
N ARG A 479 31.63 -31.39 -7.06
CA ARG A 479 32.87 -31.29 -6.30
C ARG A 479 33.94 -32.01 -7.10
N GLN A 480 34.77 -31.27 -7.82
CA GLN A 480 36.10 -31.78 -8.16
C GLN A 480 36.91 -31.74 -6.86
N LYS A 481 37.07 -32.92 -6.26
CA LYS A 481 38.32 -33.30 -5.63
C LYS A 481 39.30 -33.52 -6.78
N ASP A 482 40.33 -32.69 -6.88
CA ASP A 482 41.72 -33.05 -6.54
C ASP A 482 42.58 -31.79 -6.62
#